data_AF-A0A938VZQ7-F1
#
_entry.id   AF-A0A938VZQ7-F1
#
_cell.length_a   1.000
_cell.length_b   1.000
_cell.length_c   1.000
_cell.angle_alpha   90.00
_cell.angle_beta   90.00
_cell.angle_gamma   90.00
#
_symmetry.space_group_name_H-M   'P 1'
#
loop_
_entity.id
_entity.type
_entity.pdbx_description
1 polymer ?
#
loop_
_entity_poly.entity_id
_entity_poly.type
_entity_poly.pdbx_seq_one_letter_code
_entity_poly.pdbx_strand_id
1 'polypeptide(L)'
;MILAATPEQVMWGLLIILVAGYLLGTWVNRRRSRQLGAWLQGGLKGLGGKVTWKWIRSMTSGAQALIVDANRPFRQIEIIYVLLTRELLPLWGVELLRGKRDTLIVRASLRSEPAEEIEVVPLHGPLRRTLDKAAGDQPWTWQEGPAGLGIATHGPANKPIVGRVRSFVDRYSSSLERLSLRRRQPNLILFLRLVGVERERFAELTRELRQALGGEA
;
A
#
# COMPACT_ATOMS: atom_id res chain seq x y z
N MET A 1 -27.48 33.88 -29.71
CA MET A 1 -26.47 33.68 -30.77
C MET A 1 -25.19 33.23 -30.07
N ILE A 2 -24.94 31.92 -30.00
CA ILE A 2 -23.70 31.40 -29.39
C ILE A 2 -22.63 31.52 -30.46
N LEU A 3 -21.71 32.48 -30.31
CA LEU A 3 -20.52 32.56 -31.16
C LEU A 3 -19.74 31.26 -30.98
N ALA A 4 -19.66 30.47 -32.06
CA ALA A 4 -18.84 29.26 -32.07
C ALA A 4 -17.38 29.66 -31.85
N ALA A 5 -16.73 29.05 -30.85
CA ALA A 5 -15.32 29.28 -30.59
C ALA A 5 -14.50 28.90 -31.83
N THR A 6 -13.57 29.75 -32.22
CA THR A 6 -12.63 29.44 -33.30
C THR A 6 -11.71 28.27 -32.86
N PRO A 7 -11.18 27.47 -33.81
CA PRO A 7 -10.25 26.38 -33.47
C PRO A 7 -9.06 26.85 -32.63
N GLU A 8 -8.56 28.07 -32.87
CA GLU A 8 -7.50 28.69 -32.09
C GLU A 8 -7.92 28.96 -30.64
N GLN A 9 -9.12 29.52 -30.41
CA GLN A 9 -9.65 29.74 -29.06
C GLN A 9 -9.83 28.42 -28.30
N VAL A 10 -10.28 27.36 -28.98
CA VAL A 10 -10.40 26.02 -28.38
C VAL A 10 -9.02 25.48 -27.99
N MET A 11 -8.02 25.62 -28.87
CA MET A 11 -6.66 25.17 -28.60
C MET A 11 -6.03 25.91 -27.40
N TRP A 12 -6.13 27.24 -27.35
CA TRP A 12 -5.64 28.02 -26.22
C TRP A 12 -6.37 27.68 -24.93
N GLY A 13 -7.69 27.52 -24.98
CA GLY A 13 -8.49 27.09 -23.83
C GLY A 13 -8.00 25.74 -23.29
N LEU A 14 -7.78 24.76 -24.17
CA LEU A 14 -7.25 23.45 -23.79
C LEU A 14 -5.86 23.56 -23.17
N LEU A 15 -4.96 24.34 -23.76
CA LEU A 15 -3.61 24.53 -23.25
C LEU A 15 -3.63 25.16 -21.84
N ILE A 16 -4.45 26.19 -21.63
CA ILE A 16 -4.59 26.85 -20.33
C ILE A 16 -5.09 25.84 -19.29
N ILE A 17 -6.11 25.03 -19.63
CA ILE A 17 -6.65 23.99 -18.74
C ILE A 17 -5.56 22.97 -18.38
N LEU A 18 -4.78 22.51 -19.36
CA LEU A 18 -3.71 21.53 -19.12
C LEU A 18 -2.59 22.10 -18.25
N VAL A 19 -2.15 23.34 -18.50
CA VAL A 19 -1.10 24.00 -17.71
C VAL A 19 -1.59 24.28 -16.29
N ALA A 20 -2.79 24.83 -16.13
CA ALA A 20 -3.38 25.07 -14.82
C ALA A 20 -3.57 23.76 -14.03
N GLY A 21 -4.05 22.72 -14.71
CA GLY A 21 -4.18 21.37 -14.16
C GLY A 21 -2.85 20.78 -13.69
N TYR A 22 -1.81 20.93 -14.50
CA TYR A 22 -0.45 20.49 -14.17
C TYR A 22 0.09 21.21 -12.92
N LEU A 23 -0.04 22.53 -12.86
CA LEU A 23 0.43 23.34 -11.73
C LEU A 23 -0.33 22.98 -10.45
N LEU A 24 -1.66 22.89 -10.52
CA LEU A 24 -2.50 22.53 -9.40
C LEU A 24 -2.21 21.09 -8.91
N GLY A 25 -2.14 20.14 -9.83
CA GLY A 25 -1.82 18.74 -9.52
C GLY A 25 -0.45 18.60 -8.85
N THR A 26 0.56 19.30 -9.38
CA THR A 26 1.89 19.36 -8.78
C THR A 26 1.86 19.95 -7.37
N TRP A 27 1.13 21.04 -7.15
CA TRP A 27 0.99 21.65 -5.83
C TRP A 27 0.29 20.71 -4.83
N VAL A 28 -0.80 20.07 -5.23
CA VAL A 28 -1.52 19.08 -4.41
C VAL A 28 -0.61 17.91 -4.06
N ASN A 29 0.10 17.32 -5.03
CA ASN A 29 1.01 16.19 -4.81
C ASN A 29 2.18 16.58 -3.89
N ARG A 30 2.75 17.79 -4.03
CA ARG A 30 3.79 18.28 -3.11
C ARG A 30 3.27 18.45 -1.69
N ARG A 31 2.09 19.04 -1.51
CA ARG A 31 1.45 19.18 -0.18
C ARG A 31 1.20 17.80 0.45
N ARG A 32 0.66 16.88 -0.34
CA ARG A 32 0.35 15.51 0.08
C ARG A 32 1.60 14.72 0.47
N SER A 33 2.65 14.80 -0.33
CA SER A 33 3.94 14.16 -0.06
C SER A 33 4.57 14.68 1.23
N ARG A 34 4.51 15.98 1.51
CA ARG A 34 4.98 16.56 2.79
C ARG A 34 4.19 16.02 3.99
N GLN A 35 2.86 15.97 3.89
CA GLN A 35 2.00 15.43 4.94
C GLN A 35 2.31 13.96 5.24
N LEU A 36 2.45 13.14 4.19
CA LEU A 36 2.80 11.73 4.33
C LEU A 36 4.22 11.54 4.87
N GLY A 37 5.17 12.38 4.45
CA GLY A 37 6.52 12.37 4.99
C GLY A 37 6.53 12.62 6.50
N ALA A 38 5.81 13.64 6.97
CA ALA A 38 5.67 13.94 8.39
C ALA A 38 4.94 12.82 9.15
N TRP A 39 3.87 12.27 8.57
CA TRP A 39 3.12 11.15 9.12
C TRP A 39 4.00 9.89 9.30
N LEU A 40 4.78 9.54 8.27
CA LEU A 40 5.73 8.42 8.33
C LEU A 40 6.83 8.67 9.37
N GLN A 41 7.44 9.85 9.37
CA GLN A 41 8.48 10.21 10.34
C GLN A 41 8.01 10.02 11.80
N GLY A 42 6.73 10.26 12.07
CA GLY A 42 6.13 10.04 13.39
C GLY A 42 6.15 8.59 13.88
N GLY A 43 6.22 7.60 13.00
CA GLY A 43 6.26 6.17 13.38
C GLY A 43 7.59 5.46 13.09
N LEU A 44 8.43 6.01 12.20
CA LEU A 44 9.71 5.38 11.84
C LEU A 44 10.65 5.19 13.02
N LYS A 45 10.65 6.11 14.00
CA LYS A 45 11.48 5.96 15.22
C LYS A 45 11.14 4.69 16.00
N GLY A 46 9.87 4.28 16.04
CA GLY A 46 9.42 3.08 16.75
C GLY A 46 9.88 1.77 16.09
N LEU A 47 10.26 1.82 14.80
CA LEU A 47 10.82 0.67 14.08
C LEU A 47 12.30 0.44 14.41
N GLY A 48 12.97 1.38 15.07
CA GLY A 48 14.41 1.29 15.35
C GLY A 48 15.27 1.32 14.09
N GLY A 49 16.54 0.97 14.24
CA GLY A 49 17.47 0.83 13.12
C GLY A 49 17.87 2.15 12.45
N LYS A 50 18.49 2.03 11.27
CA LYS A 50 18.96 3.17 10.46
C LYS A 50 18.01 3.39 9.29
N VAL A 51 17.44 4.60 9.22
CA VAL A 51 16.49 5.00 8.17
C VAL A 51 17.23 5.70 7.03
N THR A 52 17.05 5.23 5.81
CA THR A 52 17.54 5.87 4.58
C THR A 52 16.36 6.23 3.68
N TRP A 53 16.31 7.49 3.26
CA TRP A 53 15.25 7.98 2.37
C TRP A 53 15.72 8.06 0.92
N LYS A 54 14.86 7.63 0.00
CA LYS A 54 15.07 7.74 -1.44
C LYS A 54 13.79 8.25 -2.09
N TRP A 55 13.93 9.25 -2.94
CA TRP A 55 12.84 9.68 -3.83
C TRP A 55 12.68 8.68 -4.96
N ILE A 56 11.44 8.30 -5.25
CA ILE A 56 11.14 7.45 -6.40
C ILE A 56 11.17 8.37 -7.61
N ARG A 57 12.29 8.35 -8.34
CA ARG A 57 12.48 9.11 -9.58
C ARG A 57 11.76 8.39 -10.72
N SER A 58 10.45 8.51 -10.76
CA SER A 58 9.62 8.14 -11.91
C SER A 58 8.48 9.17 -12.02
N MET A 59 7.68 9.12 -13.08
CA MET A 59 6.50 9.98 -13.31
C MET A 59 5.39 9.84 -12.23
N THR A 60 5.68 9.13 -11.13
CA THR A 60 4.81 8.90 -9.98
C THR A 60 5.44 9.58 -8.77
N SER A 61 4.71 10.52 -8.16
CA SER A 61 5.15 11.18 -6.93
C SER A 61 5.19 10.17 -5.79
N GLY A 62 6.38 9.81 -5.32
CA GLY A 62 6.53 8.82 -4.25
C GLY A 62 7.89 8.88 -3.57
N ALA A 63 7.95 8.32 -2.37
CA ALA A 63 9.21 8.15 -1.67
C ALA A 63 9.27 6.78 -1.00
N GLN A 64 10.50 6.37 -0.75
CA GLN A 64 10.87 5.12 -0.14
C GLN A 64 11.69 5.40 1.11
N ALA A 65 11.30 4.81 2.22
CA ALA A 65 12.08 4.73 3.44
C ALA A 65 12.55 3.28 3.62
N LEU A 66 13.86 3.09 3.60
CA LEU A 66 14.50 1.81 3.92
C LEU A 66 15.02 1.85 5.35
N ILE A 67 14.64 0.88 6.15
CA ILE A 67 15.06 0.71 7.54
C ILE A 67 15.85 -0.59 7.64
N VAL A 68 17.14 -0.47 7.95
CA VAL A 68 18.04 -1.60 8.20
C VAL A 68 18.24 -1.75 9.70
N ASP A 69 18.39 -2.99 10.17
CA ASP A 69 18.51 -3.34 11.59
C ASP A 69 17.29 -2.89 12.41
N ALA A 70 16.10 -3.06 11.84
CA ALA A 70 14.85 -2.74 12.51
C ALA A 70 14.62 -3.63 13.75
N ASN A 71 13.76 -3.16 14.65
CA ASN A 71 13.32 -3.88 15.83
C ASN A 71 12.63 -5.20 15.45
N ARG A 72 12.69 -6.19 16.35
CA ARG A 72 12.01 -7.49 16.15
C ARG A 72 10.51 -7.28 15.88
N PRO A 73 9.91 -8.06 14.97
CA PRO A 73 10.43 -9.26 14.31
C PRO A 73 11.20 -8.98 13.01
N PHE A 74 11.36 -7.72 12.63
CA PHE A 74 11.93 -7.33 11.36
C PHE A 74 13.46 -7.33 11.38
N ARG A 75 14.07 -7.74 10.28
CA ARG A 75 15.49 -7.51 9.97
C ARG A 75 15.63 -6.22 9.16
N GLN A 76 14.77 -6.06 8.18
CA GLN A 76 14.75 -4.92 7.27
C GLN A 76 13.30 -4.62 6.88
N ILE A 77 12.97 -3.33 6.77
CA ILE A 77 11.65 -2.86 6.35
C ILE A 77 11.84 -1.82 5.26
N GLU A 78 11.09 -1.95 4.17
CA GLU A 78 11.01 -0.99 3.09
C GLU A 78 9.56 -0.47 3.06
N ILE A 79 9.40 0.82 3.34
CA ILE A 79 8.11 1.52 3.30
C ILE A 79 8.12 2.44 2.09
N ILE A 80 7.16 2.25 1.20
CA ILE A 80 7.02 3.01 -0.04
C ILE A 80 5.64 3.63 -0.05
N TYR A 81 5.53 4.92 -0.37
CA TYR A 81 4.25 5.47 -0.78
C TYR A 81 4.30 5.93 -2.24
N VAL A 82 3.18 5.74 -2.92
CA VAL A 82 2.99 6.16 -4.32
C VAL A 82 1.69 6.97 -4.39
N LEU A 83 1.78 8.18 -4.94
CA LEU A 83 0.64 9.06 -5.19
C LEU A 83 0.16 8.93 -6.62
N LEU A 84 -1.13 9.15 -6.84
CA LEU A 84 -1.70 9.32 -8.18
C LEU A 84 -1.06 10.48 -8.95
N THR A 85 -1.04 10.36 -10.27
CA THR A 85 -0.41 11.31 -11.21
C THR A 85 -1.34 12.51 -11.48
N ARG A 86 -1.61 13.31 -10.44
CA ARG A 86 -2.59 14.42 -10.48
C ARG A 86 -2.20 15.56 -11.43
N GLU A 87 -0.92 15.67 -11.77
CA GLU A 87 -0.38 16.66 -12.70
C GLU A 87 -0.75 16.39 -14.16
N LEU A 88 -1.21 15.18 -14.49
CA LEU A 88 -1.68 14.82 -15.83
C LEU A 88 -3.20 14.54 -15.76
N LEU A 89 -4.03 15.59 -15.81
CA LEU A 89 -5.48 15.49 -15.58
C LEU A 89 -6.19 14.37 -16.37
N PRO A 90 -5.95 14.17 -17.68
CA PRO A 90 -6.61 13.08 -18.41
C PRO A 90 -6.19 11.70 -17.87
N LEU A 91 -4.91 11.52 -17.58
CA LEU A 91 -4.40 10.27 -17.00
C LEU A 91 -4.97 10.05 -15.60
N TRP A 92 -4.96 11.09 -14.74
CA TRP A 92 -5.54 11.03 -13.41
C TRP A 92 -7.02 10.60 -13.46
N GLY A 93 -7.80 11.15 -14.38
CA GLY A 93 -9.19 10.73 -14.62
C GLY A 93 -9.31 9.23 -14.93
N VAL A 94 -8.50 8.72 -15.86
CA VAL A 94 -8.46 7.29 -16.19
C VAL A 94 -8.02 6.43 -14.99
N GLU A 95 -7.04 6.89 -14.20
CA GLU A 95 -6.60 6.20 -12.99
C GLU A 95 -7.72 6.11 -11.95
N LEU A 96 -8.49 7.18 -11.76
CA LEU A 96 -9.65 7.21 -10.87
C LEU A 96 -10.75 6.25 -11.33
N LEU A 97 -11.05 6.21 -12.63
CA LEU A 97 -12.03 5.29 -13.23
C LEU A 97 -11.62 3.83 -13.10
N ARG A 98 -10.30 3.55 -13.13
CA ARG A 98 -9.74 2.21 -12.86
C ARG A 98 -9.68 1.88 -11.36
N GLY A 99 -10.18 2.75 -10.48
CA GLY A 99 -10.20 2.54 -9.04
C GLY A 99 -8.84 2.72 -8.36
N LYS A 100 -7.81 3.25 -9.05
CA LYS A 100 -6.51 3.51 -8.42
C LYS A 100 -6.63 4.59 -7.36
N ARG A 101 -5.82 4.47 -6.32
CA ARG A 101 -5.72 5.43 -5.20
C ARG A 101 -4.25 5.61 -4.82
N ASP A 102 -3.99 6.57 -3.94
CA ASP A 102 -2.68 6.67 -3.30
C ASP A 102 -2.44 5.40 -2.45
N THR A 103 -1.27 4.80 -2.57
CA THR A 103 -0.97 3.49 -1.97
C THR A 103 0.26 3.57 -1.06
N LEU A 104 0.19 2.88 0.06
CA LEU A 104 1.30 2.57 0.95
C LEU A 104 1.67 1.10 0.77
N ILE A 105 2.93 0.83 0.51
CA ILE A 105 3.49 -0.50 0.36
C ILE A 105 4.50 -0.70 1.49
N VAL A 106 4.33 -1.77 2.26
CA VAL A 106 5.32 -2.18 3.27
C VAL A 106 5.85 -3.55 2.87
N ARG A 107 7.15 -3.61 2.65
CA ARG A 107 7.87 -4.88 2.43
C ARG A 107 8.80 -5.10 3.60
N ALA A 108 8.86 -6.31 4.12
CA ALA A 108 9.79 -6.59 5.20
C ALA A 108 10.43 -7.97 5.05
N SER A 109 11.71 -8.05 5.41
CA SER A 109 12.39 -9.31 5.69
C SER A 109 12.37 -9.53 7.20
N LEU A 110 11.89 -10.69 7.62
CA LEU A 110 11.83 -11.07 9.02
C LEU A 110 13.17 -11.66 9.48
N ARG A 111 13.45 -11.60 10.78
CA ARG A 111 14.65 -12.23 11.35
C ARG A 111 14.55 -13.75 11.40
N SER A 112 13.33 -14.25 11.51
CA SER A 112 13.00 -15.68 11.50
C SER A 112 11.92 -15.91 10.43
N GLU A 113 11.98 -17.07 9.77
CA GLU A 113 10.94 -17.44 8.81
C GLU A 113 9.58 -17.55 9.49
N PRO A 114 8.50 -17.08 8.85
CA PRO A 114 7.17 -17.23 9.40
C PRO A 114 6.76 -18.71 9.44
N ALA A 115 6.16 -19.12 10.56
CA ALA A 115 5.72 -20.50 10.79
C ALA A 115 4.59 -20.96 9.85
N GLU A 116 3.93 -20.01 9.18
CA GLU A 116 2.79 -20.21 8.30
C GLU A 116 2.86 -19.19 7.15
N GLU A 117 2.52 -19.62 5.94
CA GLU A 117 2.31 -18.69 4.83
C GLU A 117 0.84 -18.24 4.81
N ILE A 118 0.64 -16.94 4.66
CA ILE A 118 -0.70 -16.33 4.70
C ILE A 118 -0.83 -15.37 3.54
N GLU A 119 -1.90 -15.51 2.76
CA GLU A 119 -2.28 -14.53 1.74
C GLU A 119 -3.62 -13.90 2.08
N VAL A 120 -3.70 -12.58 2.03
CA VAL A 120 -4.93 -11.82 2.17
C VAL A 120 -5.10 -10.96 0.95
N VAL A 121 -6.15 -11.21 0.18
CA VAL A 121 -6.46 -10.52 -1.07
C VAL A 121 -7.97 -10.43 -1.25
N PRO A 122 -8.50 -9.56 -2.12
CA PRO A 122 -9.92 -9.61 -2.48
C PRO A 122 -10.34 -11.02 -2.94
N LEU A 123 -11.39 -11.56 -2.30
CA LEU A 123 -11.86 -12.93 -2.51
C LEU A 123 -12.34 -13.15 -3.94
N HIS A 124 -12.83 -12.09 -4.59
CA HIS A 124 -13.25 -12.07 -5.98
C HIS A 124 -12.33 -11.15 -6.78
N GLY A 125 -11.12 -11.62 -7.09
CA GLY A 125 -10.13 -10.83 -7.83
C GLY A 125 -9.18 -11.65 -8.69
N PRO A 126 -8.52 -11.03 -9.68
CA PRO A 126 -7.56 -11.70 -10.56
C PRO A 126 -6.33 -12.21 -9.79
N LEU A 127 -5.95 -11.52 -8.71
CA LEU A 127 -4.81 -11.91 -7.89
C LEU A 127 -5.06 -13.25 -7.18
N ARG A 128 -6.25 -13.48 -6.61
CA ARG A 128 -6.63 -14.78 -6.04
C ARG A 128 -6.46 -15.91 -7.07
N ARG A 129 -7.03 -15.74 -8.26
CA ARG A 129 -6.93 -16.75 -9.34
C ARG A 129 -5.48 -17.03 -9.74
N THR A 130 -4.63 -16.01 -9.69
CA THR A 130 -3.19 -16.15 -9.98
C THR A 130 -2.47 -16.91 -8.87
N LEU A 131 -2.82 -16.66 -7.61
CA LEU A 131 -2.28 -17.38 -6.46
C LEU A 131 -2.70 -18.85 -6.46
N ASP A 132 -3.97 -19.14 -6.76
CA ASP A 132 -4.49 -20.51 -6.87
C ASP A 132 -3.76 -21.29 -7.97
N LYS A 133 -3.53 -20.67 -9.15
CA LYS A 133 -2.75 -21.29 -10.23
C LYS A 133 -1.28 -21.51 -9.85
N ALA A 134 -0.68 -20.59 -9.09
CA ALA A 134 0.70 -20.68 -8.66
C ALA A 134 0.93 -21.67 -7.51
N ALA A 135 -0.14 -22.06 -6.81
CA ALA A 135 -0.08 -22.96 -5.65
C ALA A 135 0.33 -24.40 -6.02
N GLY A 136 0.10 -24.81 -7.28
CA GLY A 136 0.45 -26.14 -7.76
C GLY A 136 -0.13 -27.24 -6.87
N ASP A 137 0.73 -28.13 -6.39
CA ASP A 137 0.36 -29.29 -5.57
C ASP A 137 0.05 -28.95 -4.09
N GLN A 138 0.26 -27.70 -3.67
CA GLN A 138 -0.05 -27.23 -2.31
C GLN A 138 -1.17 -26.18 -2.36
N PRO A 139 -2.44 -26.58 -2.52
CA PRO A 139 -3.53 -25.62 -2.68
C PRO A 139 -3.74 -24.74 -1.44
N TRP A 140 -4.19 -23.52 -1.67
CA TRP A 140 -4.60 -22.60 -0.61
C TRP A 140 -5.94 -23.00 -0.02
N THR A 141 -6.04 -22.95 1.31
CA THR A 141 -7.33 -23.05 2.01
C THR A 141 -7.85 -21.64 2.29
N TRP A 142 -8.82 -21.20 1.48
CA TRP A 142 -9.42 -19.86 1.62
C TRP A 142 -10.53 -19.84 2.68
N GLN A 143 -10.50 -18.79 3.49
CA GLN A 143 -11.57 -18.42 4.40
C GLN A 143 -12.03 -17.01 4.09
N GLU A 144 -13.32 -16.78 4.26
CA GLU A 144 -13.88 -15.44 4.12
C GLU A 144 -13.39 -14.54 5.26
N GLY A 145 -13.08 -13.31 4.89
CA GLY A 145 -12.66 -12.23 5.76
C GLY A 145 -13.53 -10.98 5.54
N PRO A 146 -13.27 -9.92 6.31
CA PRO A 146 -14.03 -8.68 6.24
C PRO A 146 -13.86 -7.97 4.89
N ALA A 147 -14.83 -7.12 4.53
CA ALA A 147 -14.80 -6.26 3.36
C ALA A 147 -14.54 -6.98 2.01
N GLY A 148 -14.97 -8.24 1.90
CA GLY A 148 -14.78 -9.06 0.70
C GLY A 148 -13.35 -9.54 0.49
N LEU A 149 -12.51 -9.49 1.53
CA LEU A 149 -11.18 -10.10 1.54
C LEU A 149 -11.28 -11.60 1.82
N GLY A 150 -10.40 -12.39 1.21
CA GLY A 150 -10.16 -13.78 1.54
C GLY A 150 -8.83 -13.92 2.28
N ILE A 151 -8.78 -14.79 3.27
CA ILE A 151 -7.56 -15.16 3.99
C ILE A 151 -7.23 -16.61 3.62
N ALA A 152 -6.06 -16.84 3.05
CA ALA A 152 -5.56 -18.14 2.64
C ALA A 152 -4.39 -18.60 3.51
N THR A 153 -4.39 -19.89 3.86
CA THR A 153 -3.29 -20.58 4.56
C THR A 153 -2.98 -21.92 3.89
N HIS A 154 -1.80 -22.50 4.16
CA HIS A 154 -1.46 -23.85 3.75
C HIS A 154 -1.78 -24.83 4.89
N GLY A 155 -3.00 -25.36 4.88
CA GLY A 155 -3.50 -26.27 5.91
C GLY A 155 -4.32 -25.57 7.00
N PRO A 156 -4.59 -26.24 8.14
CA PRO A 156 -5.55 -25.78 9.13
C PRO A 156 -5.14 -24.45 9.79
N ALA A 157 -6.07 -23.48 9.80
CA ALA A 157 -5.86 -22.12 10.33
C ALA A 157 -5.83 -22.00 11.87
N ASN A 158 -5.46 -23.07 12.58
CA ASN A 158 -5.46 -23.08 14.05
C ASN A 158 -4.18 -22.49 14.68
N LYS A 159 -3.26 -21.95 13.87
CA LYS A 159 -2.03 -21.35 14.38
C LYS A 159 -2.31 -19.95 14.96
N PRO A 160 -1.72 -19.59 16.12
CA PRO A 160 -1.92 -18.28 16.75
C PRO A 160 -1.63 -17.07 15.84
N ILE A 161 -0.68 -17.22 14.90
CA ILE A 161 -0.35 -16.17 13.94
C ILE A 161 -1.51 -15.83 13.00
N VAL A 162 -2.33 -16.81 12.60
CA VAL A 162 -3.47 -16.60 11.71
C VAL A 162 -4.54 -15.77 12.42
N GLY A 163 -4.79 -16.06 13.71
CA GLY A 163 -5.70 -15.26 14.53
C GLY A 163 -5.27 -13.79 14.66
N ARG A 164 -3.97 -13.55 14.92
CA ARG A 164 -3.45 -12.16 15.01
C ARG A 164 -3.48 -11.42 13.67
N VAL A 165 -3.17 -12.11 12.58
CA VAL A 165 -3.30 -11.52 11.22
C VAL A 165 -4.76 -11.23 10.91
N ARG A 166 -5.70 -12.09 11.28
CA ARG A 166 -7.14 -11.82 11.12
C ARG A 166 -7.57 -10.55 11.86
N SER A 167 -7.14 -10.36 13.11
CA SER A 167 -7.42 -9.12 13.86
C SER A 167 -6.87 -7.87 13.17
N PHE A 168 -5.65 -7.95 12.60
CA PHE A 168 -5.08 -6.86 11.80
C PHE A 168 -5.93 -6.58 10.55
N VAL A 169 -6.36 -7.63 9.85
CA VAL A 169 -7.21 -7.54 8.66
C VAL A 169 -8.58 -6.93 9.01
N ASP A 170 -9.19 -7.30 10.13
CA ASP A 170 -10.47 -6.73 10.59
C ASP A 170 -10.37 -5.22 10.78
N ARG A 171 -9.31 -4.76 11.46
CA ARG A 171 -9.07 -3.33 11.69
C ARG A 171 -8.83 -2.54 10.42
N TYR A 172 -8.04 -3.07 9.48
CA TYR A 172 -7.63 -2.35 8.27
C TYR A 172 -8.39 -2.77 7.00
N SER A 173 -9.47 -3.52 7.14
CA SER A 173 -10.22 -4.16 6.04
C SER A 173 -10.61 -3.22 4.90
N SER A 174 -11.04 -2.00 5.22
CA SER A 174 -11.46 -0.98 4.24
C SER A 174 -10.31 -0.43 3.38
N SER A 175 -9.08 -0.52 3.89
CA SER A 175 -7.88 0.03 3.25
C SER A 175 -6.94 -1.04 2.74
N LEU A 176 -7.09 -2.30 3.19
CA LEU A 176 -6.23 -3.40 2.82
C LEU A 176 -6.51 -3.90 1.41
N GLU A 177 -5.48 -3.84 0.55
CA GLU A 177 -5.55 -4.37 -0.81
C GLU A 177 -4.85 -5.72 -0.92
N ARG A 178 -3.77 -5.91 -0.15
CA ARG A 178 -3.05 -7.18 -0.07
C ARG A 178 -2.22 -7.28 1.20
N LEU A 179 -2.22 -8.45 1.83
CA LEU A 179 -1.20 -8.86 2.78
C LEU A 179 -0.66 -10.22 2.33
N SER A 180 0.64 -10.39 2.36
CA SER A 180 1.31 -11.64 1.98
C SER A 180 2.41 -11.90 2.99
N LEU A 181 2.35 -13.07 3.62
CA LEU A 181 3.35 -13.60 4.54
C LEU A 181 3.89 -14.90 3.94
N ARG A 182 5.18 -14.94 3.63
CA ARG A 182 5.84 -16.07 2.94
C ARG A 182 7.17 -16.40 3.59
N ARG A 183 7.64 -17.64 3.40
CA ARG A 183 8.98 -18.07 3.88
C ARG A 183 10.10 -17.41 3.08
N ARG A 184 9.90 -17.20 1.78
CA ARG A 184 10.86 -16.53 0.90
C ARG A 184 10.85 -15.01 1.11
N GLN A 185 12.03 -14.39 1.08
CA GLN A 185 12.15 -12.93 1.14
C GLN A 185 11.64 -12.24 -0.15
N PRO A 186 11.00 -11.06 -0.03
CA PRO A 186 10.57 -10.42 1.22
C PRO A 186 9.46 -11.23 1.90
N ASN A 187 9.62 -11.49 3.20
CA ASN A 187 8.72 -12.35 3.96
C ASN A 187 7.34 -11.73 4.11
N LEU A 188 7.27 -10.41 4.20
CA LEU A 188 6.04 -9.65 4.30
C LEU A 188 5.91 -8.71 3.11
N ILE A 189 4.73 -8.70 2.50
CA ILE A 189 4.30 -7.67 1.55
C ILE A 189 2.90 -7.21 1.93
N LEU A 190 2.75 -5.91 2.17
CA LEU A 190 1.49 -5.27 2.54
C LEU A 190 1.22 -4.11 1.58
N PHE A 191 0.00 -4.06 1.03
CA PHE A 191 -0.51 -2.96 0.23
C PHE A 191 -1.75 -2.39 0.91
N LEU A 192 -1.70 -1.10 1.20
CA LEU A 192 -2.77 -0.34 1.81
C LEU A 192 -3.11 0.86 0.93
N ARG A 193 -4.39 1.17 0.81
CA ARG A 193 -4.84 2.50 0.39
C ARG A 193 -4.48 3.49 1.48
N LEU A 194 -3.88 4.60 1.11
CA LEU A 194 -3.52 5.65 2.08
C LEU A 194 -4.74 6.37 2.65
N VAL A 195 -5.83 6.43 1.88
CA VAL A 195 -7.11 7.00 2.33
C VAL A 195 -7.63 6.14 3.49
N GLY A 196 -7.82 6.76 4.65
CA GLY A 196 -8.30 6.09 5.87
C GLY A 196 -7.17 5.75 6.83
N VAL A 197 -6.12 5.05 6.35
CA VAL A 197 -4.97 4.65 7.18
C VAL A 197 -4.22 5.84 7.76
N GLU A 198 -4.10 6.91 6.99
CA GLU A 198 -3.42 8.14 7.42
C GLU A 198 -4.10 8.89 8.57
N ARG A 199 -5.36 8.55 8.90
CA ARG A 199 -6.08 9.14 10.03
C ARG A 199 -5.53 8.64 11.37
N GLU A 200 -5.01 7.42 11.39
CA GLU A 200 -4.30 6.85 12.54
C GLU A 200 -2.83 7.31 12.55
N ARG A 201 -2.16 7.17 13.69
CA ARG A 201 -0.71 7.44 13.75
C ARG A 201 0.03 6.30 13.05
N PHE A 202 1.03 6.61 12.21
CA PHE A 202 1.85 5.57 11.57
C PHE A 202 2.49 4.62 12.59
N ALA A 203 2.85 5.13 13.77
CA ALA A 203 3.35 4.33 14.89
C ALA A 203 2.39 3.21 15.30
N GLU A 204 1.08 3.49 15.34
CA GLU A 204 0.06 2.49 15.68
C GLU A 204 0.00 1.41 14.61
N LEU A 205 -0.10 1.77 13.33
CA LEU A 205 -0.05 0.82 12.22
C LEU A 205 1.15 -0.12 12.31
N THR A 206 2.35 0.44 12.54
CA THR A 206 3.57 -0.37 12.64
C THR A 206 3.58 -1.28 13.88
N ARG A 207 3.00 -0.84 15.00
CA ARG A 207 2.88 -1.63 16.22
C ARG A 207 1.90 -2.79 16.02
N GLU A 208 0.72 -2.52 15.47
CA GLU A 208 -0.28 -3.55 15.15
C GLU A 208 0.30 -4.58 14.18
N LEU A 209 1.06 -4.13 13.18
CA LEU A 209 1.74 -5.02 12.24
C LEU A 209 2.82 -5.88 12.93
N ARG A 210 3.61 -5.32 13.86
CA ARG A 210 4.57 -6.09 14.68
C ARG A 210 3.86 -7.16 15.50
N GLN A 211 2.77 -6.78 16.18
CA GLN A 211 1.97 -7.69 17.00
C GLN A 211 1.35 -8.81 16.16
N ALA A 212 0.80 -8.48 14.97
CA ALA A 212 0.26 -9.46 14.03
C ALA A 212 1.29 -10.56 13.70
N LEU A 213 2.55 -10.15 13.53
CA LEU A 213 3.67 -11.03 13.18
C LEU A 213 4.34 -11.69 14.39
N GLY A 214 3.84 -11.48 15.61
CA GLY A 214 4.38 -12.06 16.84
C GLY A 214 5.60 -11.36 17.42
N GLY A 215 5.84 -10.10 17.03
CA GLY A 215 6.78 -9.24 17.75
C GLY A 215 6.19 -8.77 19.09
N GLU A 216 7.01 -8.78 20.14
CA GLU A 216 6.68 -8.10 21.40
C GLU A 216 6.51 -6.59 21.15
N ALA A 217 5.58 -5.96 21.87
CA ALA A 217 5.19 -4.54 21.69
C ALA A 217 6.36 -3.59 21.93
#